data_AF-A0AAV5WAY9-F1
#
_entry.id   AF-A0AAV5WAY9-F1
#
_cell.length_a   1.000
_cell.length_b   1.000
_cell.length_c   1.000
_cell.angle_alpha   90.00
_cell.angle_beta   90.00
_cell.angle_gamma   90.00
#
_symmetry.space_group_name_H-M   'P 1'
#
loop_
_entity.id
_entity.type
_entity.pdbx_description
1 polymer ?
#
loop_
_entity_poly.entity_id
_entity_poly.type
_entity_poly.pdbx_seq_one_letter_code
_entity_poly.pdbx_strand_id
1 'polypeptide(L)'
;MERERRGMGEGVISQLNLSMCRLVSLLLLLFPISLSLPECTPYDACRARLKTFETEEGSGYDPGSGESPPLYDDLLPVAFIDYDKEVASAEYELCQCADNSTCSIDDIDKRITLDNMVSLAFCKPVAQRQACTSSRGLIRVVGETQVGHSDTPVSISKALLFCTCPSGYKRLPVSTWESALLSFPYKCL
;
A
#
# COMPACT_ATOMS: atom_id res chain seq x y z
N MET A 1 43.67 -20.06 62.37
CA MET A 1 43.96 -20.87 61.17
C MET A 1 42.64 -21.44 60.67
N GLU A 2 41.77 -20.63 60.06
CA GLU A 2 41.74 -20.24 58.63
C GLU A 2 41.43 -21.40 57.67
N ARG A 3 40.16 -21.45 57.22
CA ARG A 3 39.70 -21.87 55.88
C ARG A 3 38.20 -21.61 55.78
N GLU A 4 37.83 -20.49 55.15
CA GLU A 4 37.25 -20.41 53.79
C GLU A 4 35.76 -20.78 53.79
N ARG A 5 34.81 -19.85 53.98
CA ARG A 5 34.37 -18.78 53.04
C ARG A 5 34.28 -19.24 51.57
N ARG A 6 33.49 -20.24 51.24
CA ARG A 6 32.90 -20.41 49.90
C ARG A 6 31.50 -21.00 50.04
N GLY A 7 30.49 -20.37 49.45
CA GLY A 7 29.15 -20.96 49.35
C GLY A 7 27.95 -20.03 49.42
N MET A 8 28.13 -18.70 49.50
CA MET A 8 27.00 -17.76 49.63
C MET A 8 26.86 -16.73 48.49
N GLY A 9 27.64 -16.87 47.41
CA GLY A 9 27.65 -15.91 46.29
C GLY A 9 26.84 -16.32 45.05
N GLU A 10 26.71 -17.61 44.76
CA GLU A 10 26.16 -18.07 43.47
C GLU A 10 24.63 -18.24 43.47
N GLY A 11 24.03 -18.55 44.62
CA GLY A 11 22.57 -18.68 44.73
C GLY A 11 21.82 -17.36 44.65
N VAL A 12 22.42 -16.26 45.12
CA VAL A 12 21.77 -14.94 45.20
C VAL A 12 21.68 -14.28 43.83
N ILE A 13 22.72 -14.43 42.99
CA ILE A 13 22.75 -13.88 41.63
C ILE A 13 21.74 -14.61 40.74
N SER A 14 21.60 -15.93 40.89
CA SER A 14 20.62 -16.73 40.14
C SER A 14 19.17 -16.39 40.54
N GLN A 15 18.90 -16.17 41.83
CA GLN A 15 17.59 -15.75 42.35
C GLN A 15 17.21 -14.32 41.91
N LEU A 16 18.17 -13.39 41.86
CA LEU A 16 17.98 -12.03 41.34
C LEU A 16 17.60 -12.05 39.84
N ASN A 17 18.27 -12.89 39.04
CA ASN A 17 17.97 -13.04 37.62
C ASN A 17 16.58 -13.67 37.37
N LEU A 18 16.17 -14.65 38.19
CA LEU A 18 14.84 -15.27 38.09
C LEU A 18 13.71 -14.29 38.49
N SER A 19 13.95 -13.47 39.50
CA SER A 19 13.01 -12.44 39.98
C SER A 19 12.87 -11.29 38.97
N MET A 20 13.99 -10.82 38.41
CA MET A 20 14.02 -9.79 37.36
C MET A 20 13.31 -10.26 36.09
N CYS A 21 13.50 -11.51 35.66
CA CYS A 21 12.79 -12.07 34.50
C CYS A 21 11.28 -12.16 34.75
N ARG A 22 10.83 -12.48 35.97
CA ARG A 22 9.39 -12.50 36.30
C ARG A 22 8.77 -11.10 36.26
N LEU A 23 9.49 -10.08 36.73
CA LEU A 23 9.06 -8.68 36.64
C LEU A 23 9.01 -8.19 35.19
N VAL A 24 9.98 -8.54 34.36
CA VAL A 24 10.00 -8.19 32.93
C VAL A 24 8.87 -8.89 32.16
N SER A 25 8.62 -10.18 32.43
CA SER A 25 7.48 -10.91 31.84
C SER A 25 6.13 -10.37 32.31
N LEU A 26 6.01 -9.92 33.56
CA LEU A 26 4.79 -9.24 34.05
C LEU A 26 4.60 -7.88 33.38
N LEU A 27 5.69 -7.12 33.17
CA LEU A 27 5.64 -5.83 32.46
C LEU A 27 5.27 -6.01 30.97
N LEU A 28 5.79 -7.06 30.30
CA LEU A 28 5.46 -7.38 28.91
C LEU A 28 3.98 -7.77 28.72
N LEU A 29 3.34 -8.35 29.75
CA LEU A 29 1.91 -8.66 29.73
C LEU A 29 1.01 -7.42 29.98
N LEU A 30 1.57 -6.33 30.53
CA LEU A 30 0.84 -5.10 30.84
C LEU A 30 0.85 -4.07 29.70
N PHE A 31 1.70 -4.26 28.69
CA PHE A 31 1.69 -3.43 27.49
C PHE A 31 0.98 -4.18 26.36
N PRO A 32 -0.32 -3.94 26.12
CA PRO A 32 -0.92 -4.33 24.86
C PRO A 32 -0.16 -3.57 23.77
N ILE A 33 0.62 -4.29 22.95
CA ILE A 33 1.18 -3.75 21.72
C ILE A 33 -0.02 -3.42 20.85
N SER A 34 -0.49 -2.19 20.95
CA SER A 34 -1.58 -1.70 20.14
C SER A 34 -0.99 -1.50 18.75
N LEU A 35 -1.25 -2.44 17.82
CA LEU A 35 -1.04 -2.20 16.39
C LEU A 35 -2.11 -1.19 15.93
N SER A 36 -2.01 0.04 16.40
CA SER A 36 -2.82 1.16 15.93
C SER A 36 -2.11 1.76 14.72
N LEU A 37 -2.82 1.89 13.60
CA LEU A 37 -2.30 2.68 12.49
C LEU A 37 -2.09 4.14 12.93
N PRO A 38 -1.15 4.86 12.29
CA PRO A 38 -0.99 6.28 12.56
C PRO A 38 -2.27 7.05 12.26
N GLU A 39 -2.47 8.18 12.94
CA GLU A 39 -3.57 9.10 12.65
C GLU A 39 -3.33 9.81 11.31
N CYS A 40 -4.38 9.96 10.49
CA CYS A 40 -4.28 10.61 9.19
C CYS A 40 -4.05 12.11 9.32
N THR A 41 -3.10 12.65 8.56
CA THR A 41 -3.04 14.10 8.34
C THR A 41 -4.16 14.55 7.39
N PRO A 42 -4.44 15.86 7.29
CA PRO A 42 -5.43 16.37 6.34
C PRO A 42 -5.16 16.01 4.88
N TYR A 43 -3.92 15.65 4.53
CA TYR A 43 -3.51 15.35 3.16
C TYR A 43 -3.44 13.85 2.86
N ASP A 44 -3.44 13.00 3.89
CA ASP A 44 -3.34 11.56 3.72
C ASP A 44 -4.68 10.97 3.27
N ALA A 45 -4.62 10.02 2.34
CA ALA A 45 -5.71 9.09 2.14
C ALA A 45 -5.68 8.05 3.28
N CYS A 46 -6.85 7.72 3.81
CA CYS A 46 -6.99 6.76 4.90
C CYS A 46 -7.11 5.31 4.39
N ARG A 47 -7.61 5.13 3.17
CA ARG A 47 -7.63 3.85 2.45
C ARG A 47 -7.31 4.03 0.99
N ALA A 48 -6.77 2.98 0.38
CA ALA A 48 -6.57 2.89 -1.06
C ALA A 48 -7.11 1.56 -1.60
N ARG A 49 -7.69 1.57 -2.80
CA ARG A 49 -8.06 0.37 -3.55
C ARG A 49 -7.25 0.34 -4.84
N LEU A 50 -6.56 -0.77 -5.05
CA LEU A 50 -5.79 -1.07 -6.24
C LEU A 50 -6.50 -2.17 -7.02
N LYS A 51 -6.87 -1.90 -8.26
CA LYS A 51 -7.39 -2.87 -9.20
C LYS A 51 -6.26 -3.38 -10.08
N THR A 52 -6.13 -4.70 -10.16
CA THR A 52 -5.20 -5.40 -11.04
C THR A 52 -5.99 -6.06 -12.15
N PHE A 53 -5.64 -5.73 -13.39
CA PHE A 53 -6.21 -6.35 -14.58
C PHE A 53 -5.26 -7.48 -14.99
N GLU A 54 -5.74 -8.72 -14.97
CA GLU A 54 -4.96 -9.83 -15.54
C GLU A 54 -4.86 -9.61 -17.04
N THR A 55 -3.64 -9.60 -17.55
CA THR A 55 -3.40 -9.63 -18.99
C THR A 55 -3.23 -11.09 -19.35
N GLU A 56 -4.22 -11.70 -20.00
CA GLU A 56 -4.01 -13.02 -20.60
C GLU A 56 -3.22 -12.85 -21.88
N GLU A 57 -2.08 -13.54 -21.95
CA GLU A 57 -1.36 -13.75 -23.19
C GLU A 57 -2.19 -14.72 -24.05
N GLY A 58 -3.12 -14.18 -24.83
CA GLY A 58 -3.80 -14.93 -25.86
C GLY A 58 -2.80 -15.27 -26.95
N SER A 59 -2.35 -16.53 -27.03
CA SER A 59 -1.75 -17.02 -28.28
C SER A 59 -2.86 -16.95 -29.33
N GLY A 60 -2.78 -15.98 -30.23
CA GLY A 60 -3.73 -15.76 -31.32
C GLY A 60 -3.66 -16.86 -32.39
N TYR A 61 -3.71 -18.13 -31.97
CA TYR A 61 -3.70 -19.29 -32.83
C TYR A 61 -4.87 -20.20 -32.48
N ASP A 62 -5.94 -20.12 -33.27
CA ASP A 62 -7.02 -21.10 -33.29
C ASP A 62 -6.65 -22.22 -34.27
N PRO A 63 -6.24 -23.42 -33.81
CA PRO A 63 -5.91 -24.54 -34.70
C PRO A 63 -7.16 -25.17 -35.35
N GLY A 64 -8.37 -24.64 -35.10
CA GLY A 64 -9.64 -25.18 -35.60
C GLY A 64 -9.87 -25.09 -37.12
N SER A 65 -9.05 -24.34 -37.87
CA SER A 65 -9.28 -24.09 -39.30
C SER A 65 -8.42 -24.92 -40.27
N GLY A 66 -7.62 -25.87 -39.80
CA GLY A 66 -6.87 -26.79 -40.67
C GLY A 66 -5.75 -26.14 -41.52
N GLU A 67 -5.46 -24.86 -41.29
CA GLU A 67 -4.38 -24.14 -41.97
C GLU A 67 -3.14 -24.04 -41.08
N SER A 68 -1.99 -24.36 -41.66
CA SER A 68 -0.69 -24.39 -40.97
C SER A 68 -0.18 -22.98 -40.62
N PRO A 69 0.44 -22.80 -39.44
CA PRO A 69 1.54 -21.90 -39.17
C PRO A 69 2.00 -20.86 -40.20
N PRO A 70 1.56 -19.58 -40.33
CA PRO A 70 2.39 -18.63 -41.05
C PRO A 70 3.72 -18.45 -40.29
N LEU A 71 4.82 -18.83 -40.93
CA LEU A 71 6.21 -18.76 -40.46
C LEU A 71 6.73 -17.31 -40.43
N TYR A 72 6.14 -16.45 -39.59
CA TYR A 72 6.72 -15.14 -39.28
C TYR A 72 6.94 -15.01 -37.77
N ASP A 73 8.15 -14.60 -37.43
CA ASP A 73 8.74 -14.49 -36.09
C ASP A 73 8.26 -13.25 -35.29
N ASP A 74 7.15 -12.63 -35.73
CA ASP A 74 6.62 -11.36 -35.19
C ASP A 74 5.25 -11.55 -34.51
N LEU A 75 5.00 -12.70 -33.88
CA LEU A 75 3.89 -12.84 -32.93
C LEU A 75 4.25 -12.14 -31.62
N LEU A 76 4.25 -10.80 -31.65
CA LEU A 76 4.12 -10.03 -30.42
C LEU A 76 2.81 -10.49 -29.75
N PRO A 77 2.81 -10.89 -28.47
CA PRO A 77 1.59 -11.28 -27.80
C PRO A 77 0.62 -10.10 -27.85
N VAL A 78 -0.46 -10.27 -28.63
CA VAL A 78 -1.57 -9.32 -28.61
C VAL A 78 -2.26 -9.55 -27.28
N ALA A 79 -1.92 -8.75 -26.29
CA ALA A 79 -2.58 -8.71 -25.00
C ALA A 79 -4.05 -8.31 -25.21
N PHE A 80 -4.95 -9.28 -25.16
CA PHE A 80 -6.38 -9.01 -25.09
C PHE A 80 -6.74 -8.83 -23.61
N ILE A 81 -7.27 -7.66 -23.28
CA ILE A 81 -7.82 -7.42 -21.94
C ILE A 81 -9.26 -7.97 -21.96
N ASP A 82 -9.48 -9.08 -21.28
CA ASP A 82 -10.82 -9.63 -21.06
C ASP A 82 -11.53 -8.77 -20.00
N TYR A 83 -12.51 -7.99 -20.44
CA TYR A 83 -13.31 -7.12 -19.57
C TYR A 83 -14.41 -7.88 -18.80
N ASP A 84 -14.66 -9.15 -19.12
CA ASP A 84 -15.67 -9.99 -18.47
C ASP A 84 -15.09 -10.75 -17.25
N LYS A 85 -13.76 -10.73 -17.06
CA LYS A 85 -13.12 -11.29 -15.87
C LYS A 85 -13.25 -10.38 -14.66
N GLU A 86 -13.49 -11.00 -13.51
CA GLU A 86 -13.57 -10.34 -12.22
C GLU A 86 -12.24 -9.65 -11.91
N VAL A 87 -12.23 -8.32 -11.98
CA VAL A 87 -11.04 -7.51 -11.74
C VAL A 87 -10.61 -7.69 -10.29
N ALA A 88 -9.50 -8.39 -10.08
CA ALA A 88 -8.91 -8.54 -8.76
C ALA A 88 -8.65 -7.16 -8.17
N SER A 89 -9.13 -6.94 -6.94
CA SER A 89 -8.95 -5.67 -6.24
C SER A 89 -8.44 -5.90 -4.82
N ALA A 90 -7.40 -5.16 -4.45
CA ALA A 90 -6.84 -5.16 -3.11
C ALA A 90 -7.13 -3.82 -2.44
N GLU A 91 -7.47 -3.87 -1.15
CA GLU A 91 -7.66 -2.68 -0.31
C GLU A 91 -6.58 -2.58 0.75
N TYR A 92 -6.10 -1.36 0.98
CA TYR A 92 -5.05 -1.05 1.93
C TYR A 92 -5.55 0.01 2.91
N GLU A 93 -5.46 -0.30 4.20
CA GLU A 93 -5.62 0.68 5.27
C GLU A 93 -4.30 1.42 5.50
N LEU A 94 -4.32 2.75 5.37
CA LEU A 94 -3.11 3.56 5.39
C LEU A 94 -2.94 4.32 6.71
N CYS A 95 -4.06 4.83 7.26
CA CYS A 95 -4.09 5.56 8.52
C CYS A 95 -5.50 5.56 9.12
N GLN A 96 -5.62 5.91 10.41
CA GLN A 96 -6.89 6.02 11.13
C GLN A 96 -7.36 7.47 11.23
N CYS A 97 -8.68 7.67 11.14
CA CYS A 97 -9.27 9.00 11.27
C CYS A 97 -9.49 9.40 12.74
N ALA A 98 -9.15 10.64 13.11
CA ALA A 98 -9.19 11.15 14.48
C ALA A 98 -10.59 11.12 15.14
N ASP A 99 -11.64 11.44 14.39
CA ASP A 99 -12.98 11.74 14.94
C ASP A 99 -13.92 10.52 14.95
N ASN A 100 -13.41 9.30 15.03
CA ASN A 100 -14.16 8.05 14.76
C ASN A 100 -14.91 8.08 13.40
N SER A 101 -14.49 8.95 12.47
CA SER A 101 -15.12 9.06 11.18
C SER A 101 -14.79 7.82 10.35
N THR A 102 -15.80 7.19 9.76
CA THR A 102 -15.59 6.02 8.91
C THR A 102 -14.80 6.40 7.65
N CYS A 103 -13.66 5.76 7.47
CA CYS A 103 -12.93 5.76 6.21
C CYS A 103 -13.42 4.60 5.35
N SER A 104 -14.30 4.87 4.39
CA SER A 104 -14.80 3.87 3.45
C SER A 104 -14.45 4.26 2.02
N ILE A 105 -13.98 3.29 1.25
CA ILE A 105 -13.71 3.46 -0.19
C ILE A 105 -15.00 3.45 -1.03
N ASP A 106 -16.12 3.01 -0.46
CA ASP A 106 -17.41 3.00 -1.15
C ASP A 106 -18.20 4.31 -0.93
N ASP A 107 -17.74 5.17 -0.02
CA ASP A 107 -18.27 6.53 0.18
C ASP A 107 -17.80 7.45 -0.96
N ILE A 108 -18.71 7.74 -1.90
CA ILE A 108 -18.44 8.51 -3.13
C ILE A 108 -17.98 9.93 -2.80
N ASP A 109 -18.51 10.54 -1.73
CA ASP A 109 -18.20 11.92 -1.36
C ASP A 109 -16.80 12.06 -0.77
N LYS A 110 -16.23 10.94 -0.28
CA LYS A 110 -14.91 10.84 0.31
C LYS A 110 -13.90 10.13 -0.59
N ARG A 111 -14.31 9.71 -1.80
CA ARG A 111 -13.47 8.98 -2.73
C ARG A 111 -12.95 9.86 -3.87
N ILE A 112 -11.72 9.58 -4.28
CA ILE A 112 -11.17 10.01 -5.57
C ILE A 112 -10.69 8.79 -6.34
N THR A 113 -11.00 8.75 -7.63
CA THR A 113 -10.43 7.78 -8.57
C THR A 113 -9.36 8.50 -9.40
N LEU A 114 -8.12 8.06 -9.30
CA LEU A 114 -6.98 8.70 -9.98
C LEU A 114 -6.83 8.20 -11.42
N ASP A 115 -7.06 6.91 -11.61
CA ASP A 115 -7.07 6.23 -12.91
C ASP A 115 -7.92 4.95 -12.78
N ASN A 116 -7.90 4.09 -13.80
CA ASN A 116 -8.66 2.84 -13.80
C ASN A 116 -8.19 1.84 -12.72
N MET A 117 -6.99 2.02 -12.17
CA MET A 117 -6.37 1.10 -11.21
C MET A 117 -6.46 1.60 -9.77
N VAL A 118 -6.29 2.90 -9.53
CA VAL A 118 -6.11 3.45 -8.17
C VAL A 118 -7.28 4.33 -7.77
N SER A 119 -7.90 3.97 -6.64
CA SER A 119 -8.87 4.81 -5.94
C SER A 119 -8.43 5.06 -4.50
N LEU A 120 -8.69 6.26 -4.00
CA LEU A 120 -8.30 6.72 -2.66
C LEU A 120 -9.54 7.16 -1.89
N ALA A 121 -9.59 6.86 -0.60
CA ALA A 121 -10.61 7.35 0.34
C ALA A 121 -9.98 8.30 1.37
N PHE A 122 -10.73 9.29 1.81
CA PHE A 122 -10.31 10.29 2.79
C PHE A 122 -11.25 10.32 4.00
N CYS A 123 -10.74 10.79 5.15
CA CYS A 123 -11.58 10.91 6.36
C CYS A 123 -12.68 11.97 6.20
N LYS A 124 -12.41 13.02 5.43
CA LYS A 124 -13.32 14.16 5.20
C LYS A 124 -13.75 14.22 3.72
N PRO A 125 -14.93 14.78 3.42
CA PRO A 125 -15.42 14.93 2.06
C PRO A 125 -14.42 15.62 1.15
N VAL A 126 -14.26 15.09 -0.06
CA VAL A 126 -13.33 15.60 -1.08
C VAL A 126 -13.70 17.01 -1.52
N ALA A 127 -14.99 17.34 -1.53
CA ALA A 127 -15.51 18.66 -1.88
C ALA A 127 -15.02 19.79 -0.96
N GLN A 128 -14.58 19.47 0.28
CA GLN A 128 -14.01 20.46 1.19
C GLN A 128 -12.55 20.80 0.86
N ARG A 129 -11.90 20.04 -0.02
CA ARG A 129 -10.53 20.30 -0.44
C ARG A 129 -10.50 21.39 -1.51
N GLN A 130 -9.48 22.24 -1.44
CA GLN A 130 -9.26 23.27 -2.44
C GLN A 130 -8.96 22.63 -3.81
N ALA A 131 -9.52 23.21 -4.88
CA ALA A 131 -9.16 22.85 -6.24
C ALA A 131 -7.73 23.30 -6.57
N CYS A 132 -6.97 22.49 -7.27
CA CYS A 132 -5.61 22.83 -7.68
C CYS A 132 -5.62 24.03 -8.65
N THR A 133 -4.89 25.09 -8.31
CA THR A 133 -4.79 26.30 -9.15
C THR A 133 -3.72 26.18 -10.25
N SER A 134 -2.86 25.16 -10.17
CA SER A 134 -1.82 24.90 -11.17
C SER A 134 -1.56 23.41 -11.32
N SER A 135 -0.93 23.04 -12.43
CA SER A 135 -0.43 21.68 -12.71
C SER A 135 0.64 21.18 -11.71
N ARG A 136 1.06 22.02 -10.75
CA ARG A 136 1.92 21.63 -9.63
C ARG A 136 1.17 20.93 -8.50
N GLY A 137 -0.16 20.88 -8.55
CA GLY A 137 -0.95 20.01 -7.68
C GLY A 137 -0.58 18.55 -7.96
N LEU A 138 0.32 18.00 -7.14
CA LEU A 138 0.79 16.63 -7.27
C LEU A 138 0.08 15.75 -6.24
N ILE A 139 -0.57 14.72 -6.75
CA ILE A 139 -0.98 13.58 -5.94
C ILE A 139 0.14 12.58 -6.01
N ARG A 140 0.45 11.96 -4.87
CA ARG A 140 1.48 10.94 -4.84
C ARG A 140 0.93 9.69 -4.20
N VAL A 141 0.97 8.59 -4.93
CA VAL A 141 0.73 7.25 -4.40
C VAL A 141 2.11 6.62 -4.21
N VAL A 142 2.36 5.99 -3.08
CA VAL A 142 3.63 5.37 -2.73
C VAL A 142 3.36 3.91 -2.41
N GLY A 143 4.21 3.04 -2.92
CA GLY A 143 4.02 1.60 -2.80
C GLY A 143 5.17 0.80 -3.40
N GLU A 144 5.02 -0.51 -3.36
CA GLU A 144 5.97 -1.45 -3.96
C GLU A 144 5.57 -1.80 -5.39
N THR A 145 6.53 -2.25 -6.18
CA THR A 145 6.32 -2.83 -7.51
C THR A 145 6.82 -4.26 -7.57
N GLN A 146 6.28 -5.03 -8.51
CA GLN A 146 6.89 -6.31 -8.85
C GLN A 146 8.25 -6.10 -9.52
N VAL A 147 9.18 -7.01 -9.25
CA VAL A 147 10.49 -7.04 -9.93
C VAL A 147 10.26 -7.19 -11.45
N GLY A 148 10.83 -6.27 -12.23
CA GLY A 148 10.68 -6.23 -13.69
C GLY A 148 9.52 -5.39 -14.22
N HIS A 149 8.60 -4.91 -13.36
CA HIS A 149 7.47 -4.07 -13.76
C HIS A 149 7.41 -2.80 -12.91
N SER A 150 8.15 -1.76 -13.30
CA SER A 150 8.28 -0.51 -12.50
C SER A 150 7.07 0.42 -12.54
N ASP A 151 6.15 0.20 -13.47
CA ASP A 151 5.16 1.23 -13.83
C ASP A 151 3.79 1.02 -13.15
N THR A 152 3.62 -0.10 -12.46
CA THR A 152 2.37 -0.50 -11.80
C THR A 152 2.63 -0.89 -10.34
N PRO A 153 1.98 -0.24 -9.36
CA PRO A 153 2.10 -0.66 -7.97
C PRO A 153 1.45 -2.04 -7.77
N VAL A 154 2.05 -2.87 -6.93
CA VAL A 154 1.44 -4.13 -6.41
C VAL A 154 0.91 -3.97 -4.99
N SER A 155 1.33 -2.92 -4.29
CA SER A 155 0.85 -2.52 -2.98
C SER A 155 0.84 -1.02 -2.84
N ILE A 156 0.04 -0.49 -1.91
CA ILE A 156 0.02 0.94 -1.58
C ILE A 156 0.25 1.08 -0.09
N SER A 157 1.29 1.83 0.28
CA SER A 157 1.66 2.09 1.68
C SER A 157 1.36 3.52 2.12
N LYS A 158 1.29 4.47 1.18
CA LYS A 158 0.95 5.85 1.47
C LYS A 158 0.34 6.53 0.26
N ALA A 159 -0.60 7.45 0.48
CA ALA A 159 -1.10 8.30 -0.58
C ALA A 159 -1.40 9.71 -0.06
N LEU A 160 -0.92 10.71 -0.80
CA LEU A 160 -0.93 12.12 -0.42
C LEU A 160 -1.65 12.97 -1.46
N LEU A 161 -2.58 13.80 -0.99
CA LEU A 161 -3.39 14.69 -1.80
C LEU A 161 -3.50 16.09 -1.17
N PHE A 162 -2.90 17.08 -1.82
CA PHE A 162 -2.95 18.47 -1.35
C PHE A 162 -4.17 19.25 -1.86
N CYS A 163 -4.61 18.96 -3.09
CA CYS A 163 -5.72 19.65 -3.76
C CYS A 163 -6.41 18.72 -4.75
N THR A 164 -7.63 19.04 -5.17
CA THR A 164 -8.44 18.23 -6.09
C THR A 164 -8.38 18.78 -7.51
N CYS A 165 -8.47 17.90 -8.52
CA CYS A 165 -8.48 18.30 -9.93
C CYS A 165 -9.86 17.99 -10.53
N PRO A 166 -10.70 19.01 -10.79
CA PRO A 166 -12.04 18.79 -11.36
C PRO A 166 -12.01 18.10 -12.73
N SER A 167 -10.97 18.37 -13.53
CA SER A 167 -10.79 17.81 -14.87
C SER A 167 -10.22 16.38 -14.87
N GLY A 168 -9.94 15.80 -13.70
CA GLY A 168 -9.31 14.49 -13.57
C GLY A 168 -7.78 14.54 -13.49
N TYR A 169 -7.15 13.37 -13.62
CA TYR A 169 -5.75 13.14 -13.29
C TYR A 169 -5.00 12.42 -14.40
N LYS A 170 -3.70 12.72 -14.51
CA LYS A 170 -2.76 12.04 -15.41
C LYS A 170 -1.57 11.52 -14.63
N ARG A 171 -1.31 10.21 -14.72
CA ARG A 171 -0.12 9.58 -14.16
C ARG A 171 1.14 10.13 -14.85
N LEU A 172 2.13 10.47 -14.05
CA LEU A 172 3.47 10.90 -14.46
C LEU A 172 4.45 9.72 -14.33
N PRO A 173 5.65 9.82 -14.94
CA PRO A 173 6.68 8.79 -14.78
C PRO A 173 6.98 8.50 -13.31
N VAL A 174 7.16 7.22 -13.00
CA VAL A 174 7.46 6.75 -11.65
C VAL A 174 8.80 7.32 -11.20
N SER A 175 8.88 7.70 -9.94
CA SER A 175 10.11 8.19 -9.32
C SER A 175 10.43 7.38 -8.07
N THR A 176 11.71 7.34 -7.69
CA THR A 176 12.07 6.80 -6.37
C THR A 176 11.45 7.66 -5.27
N TRP A 177 11.07 7.02 -4.16
CA TRP A 177 10.65 7.70 -2.96
C TRP A 177 11.71 7.52 -1.86
N GLU A 178 11.59 6.49 -1.05
CA GLU A 178 12.51 6.14 0.03
C GLU A 178 12.69 4.62 0.06
N SER A 179 13.90 4.14 0.36
CA SER A 179 14.23 2.71 0.39
C SER A 179 13.86 1.99 -0.92
N ALA A 180 13.08 0.91 -0.85
CA ALA A 180 12.58 0.15 -1.99
C ALA A 180 11.19 0.62 -2.48
N LEU A 181 10.64 1.72 -1.93
CA LEU A 181 9.34 2.22 -2.32
C LEU A 181 9.44 3.16 -3.52
N LEU A 182 8.47 3.01 -4.41
CA LEU A 182 8.30 3.86 -5.58
C LEU A 182 7.15 4.83 -5.35
N SER A 183 7.30 6.00 -5.95
CA SER A 183 6.32 7.05 -5.99
C SER A 183 5.71 7.09 -7.38
N PHE A 184 4.39 7.04 -7.44
CA PHE A 184 3.54 7.18 -8.62
C PHE A 184 2.86 8.55 -8.56
N PRO A 185 3.49 9.59 -9.14
CA PRO A 185 2.94 10.93 -9.13
C PRO A 185 1.82 11.08 -10.15
N TYR A 186 0.83 11.92 -9.82
CA TYR A 186 -0.22 12.35 -10.73
C TYR A 186 -0.30 13.86 -10.75
N LYS A 187 -0.63 14.42 -11.92
CA LYS A 187 -0.96 15.84 -12.10
C LYS A 187 -2.41 16.01 -12.55
N CYS A 188 -2.96 17.21 -12.37
CA CYS A 188 -4.22 17.57 -13.03
C CYS A 188 -4.10 17.49 -14.56
N LEU A 189 -5.21 17.11 -15.21
CA LEU A 189 -5.40 17.23 -16.65
C LEU A 189 -5.56 18.70 -17.10
#